data_AF-A0A6A7LLP8-F1
#
_entry.id   AF-A0A6A7LLP8-F1
#
_cell.length_a   1.000
_cell.length_b   1.000
_cell.length_c   1.000
_cell.angle_alpha   90.00
_cell.angle_beta   90.00
_cell.angle_gamma   90.00
#
_symmetry.space_group_name_H-M   'P 1'
#
loop_
_entity.id
_entity.type
_entity.pdbx_description
1 polymer ?
#
loop_
_entity_poly.entity_id
_entity_poly.type
_entity_poly.pdbx_seq_one_letter_code
_entity_poly.pdbx_strand_id
1 'polypeptide(L)'
;MTATDVPTNLATFIEQINSIFHQYWGGHYEVVKTFFGQPRPPEQLLRWLDLQLYKEIHVVPVKAQQLIDMYNKLDDEVERGEYEAEAYELADEVQHYRLLADVMEMITGKRRPALEFKATPEQVELEAVRRRYSRGSPLVRSISGFGPGGGTAFGAAGSMIEGGPAERQLAAAFKVIYRQELEHYNKNRFTFDRRALEANPGEYPESLEYARELARSHFLMRNASFSQPLPPQRVAEIEAGQVTPYVPPRLY
;
A
#
# COMPACT_ATOMS: atom_id res chain seq x y z
N MET A 1 13.03 -13.79 21.42
CA MET A 1 13.72 -14.35 20.24
C MET A 1 14.95 -13.49 19.98
N THR A 2 16.05 -14.15 19.64
CA THR A 2 17.45 -13.73 19.78
C THR A 2 17.86 -12.59 18.84
N ALA A 3 18.86 -11.81 19.26
CA ALA A 3 19.49 -10.74 18.49
C ALA A 3 19.81 -11.22 17.06
N THR A 4 18.99 -10.82 16.09
CA THR A 4 19.16 -11.14 14.68
C THR A 4 20.33 -10.35 14.13
N ASP A 5 21.24 -11.07 13.46
CA ASP A 5 22.39 -10.56 12.71
C ASP A 5 22.01 -9.30 11.94
N VAL A 6 22.58 -8.16 12.36
CA VAL A 6 22.54 -6.94 11.55
C VAL A 6 23.29 -7.26 10.26
N PRO A 7 22.64 -7.20 9.09
CA PRO A 7 23.33 -7.50 7.85
C PRO A 7 24.48 -6.52 7.66
N THR A 8 25.67 -7.04 7.42
CA THR A 8 26.86 -6.22 7.13
C THR A 8 27.08 -6.04 5.63
N ASN A 9 26.36 -6.79 4.80
CA ASN A 9 26.39 -6.68 3.34
C ASN A 9 25.00 -6.33 2.78
N LEU A 10 25.01 -5.61 1.66
CA LEU A 10 23.82 -5.10 0.98
C LEU A 10 22.85 -6.21 0.52
N ALA A 11 23.38 -7.33 0.02
CA ALA A 11 22.56 -8.40 -0.54
C ALA A 11 21.64 -9.01 0.52
N THR A 12 22.20 -9.33 1.70
CA THR A 12 21.44 -9.85 2.84
C THR A 12 20.43 -8.82 3.36
N PHE A 13 20.78 -7.53 3.39
CA PHE A 13 19.84 -6.47 3.78
C PHE A 13 18.63 -6.40 2.84
N ILE A 14 18.86 -6.38 1.52
CA ILE A 14 17.78 -6.37 0.52
C ILE A 14 16.90 -7.62 0.64
N GLU A 15 17.51 -8.79 0.83
CA GLU A 15 16.77 -10.05 1.02
C GLU A 15 15.87 -10.00 2.27
N GLN A 16 16.36 -9.46 3.39
CA GLN A 16 15.56 -9.32 4.60
C GLN A 16 14.38 -8.35 4.41
N ILE A 17 14.60 -7.20 3.76
CA ILE A 17 13.52 -6.26 3.43
C ILE A 17 12.45 -6.94 2.56
N ASN A 18 12.88 -7.65 1.52
CA ASN A 18 11.97 -8.40 0.65
C ASN A 18 11.17 -9.44 1.44
N SER A 19 11.85 -10.23 2.27
CA SER A 19 11.22 -11.28 3.08
C SER A 19 10.12 -10.72 3.99
N ILE A 20 10.42 -9.61 4.69
CA ILE A 20 9.45 -8.91 5.55
C ILE A 20 8.20 -8.54 4.75
N PHE A 21 8.37 -7.82 3.64
CA PHE A 21 7.22 -7.34 2.87
C PHE A 21 6.46 -8.48 2.20
N HIS A 22 7.14 -9.43 1.55
CA HIS A 22 6.51 -10.53 0.84
C HIS A 22 5.66 -11.42 1.77
N GLN A 23 6.11 -11.63 3.01
CA GLN A 23 5.33 -12.32 4.04
C GLN A 23 3.99 -11.62 4.29
N TYR A 24 4.02 -10.33 4.65
CA TYR A 24 2.80 -9.60 4.96
C TYR A 24 1.91 -9.42 3.72
N TRP A 25 2.48 -9.24 2.53
CA TRP A 25 1.76 -9.19 1.26
C TRP A 25 1.03 -10.51 0.94
N GLY A 26 1.63 -11.65 1.30
CA GLY A 26 0.93 -12.94 1.31
C GLY A 26 -0.33 -12.90 2.20
N GLY A 27 -0.20 -12.32 3.40
CA GLY A 27 -1.33 -12.08 4.29
C GLY A 27 -2.39 -11.15 3.70
N HIS A 28 -2.00 -10.06 3.03
CA HIS A 28 -2.92 -9.17 2.32
C HIS A 28 -3.73 -9.91 1.25
N TYR A 29 -3.07 -10.76 0.47
CA TYR A 29 -3.71 -11.59 -0.55
C TYR A 29 -4.73 -12.56 0.08
N GLU A 30 -4.36 -13.20 1.20
CA GLU A 30 -5.21 -14.11 1.94
C GLU A 30 -6.44 -13.42 2.57
N VAL A 31 -6.29 -12.20 3.09
CA VAL A 31 -7.41 -11.38 3.60
C VAL A 31 -8.47 -11.18 2.52
N VAL A 32 -8.06 -10.73 1.33
CA VAL A 32 -8.98 -10.46 0.22
C VAL A 32 -9.65 -11.75 -0.24
N LYS A 33 -8.88 -12.82 -0.45
CA LYS A 33 -9.43 -14.12 -0.83
C LYS A 33 -10.43 -14.67 0.19
N THR A 34 -10.13 -14.55 1.48
CA THR A 34 -11.02 -15.03 2.55
C THR A 34 -12.26 -14.17 2.69
N PHE A 35 -12.16 -12.87 2.44
CA PHE A 35 -13.31 -11.98 2.46
C PHE A 35 -14.29 -12.32 1.34
N PHE A 36 -13.80 -12.34 0.08
CA PHE A 36 -14.64 -12.55 -1.11
C PHE A 36 -14.93 -14.02 -1.45
N GLY A 37 -14.24 -14.98 -0.81
CA GLY A 37 -14.46 -16.42 -1.01
C GLY A 37 -15.78 -16.96 -0.44
N GLN A 38 -16.55 -16.12 0.26
CA GLN A 38 -17.87 -16.45 0.76
C GLN A 38 -18.79 -15.21 0.72
N PRO A 39 -20.12 -15.38 0.67
CA PRO A 39 -21.04 -14.26 0.74
C PRO A 39 -20.82 -13.42 2.00
N ARG A 40 -20.81 -12.10 1.85
CA ARG A 40 -20.67 -11.15 2.95
C ARG A 40 -21.84 -10.19 2.98
N PRO A 41 -22.25 -9.73 4.17
CA PRO A 41 -23.20 -8.63 4.27
C PRO A 41 -22.64 -7.35 3.61
N PRO A 42 -23.48 -6.56 2.89
CA PRO A 42 -23.03 -5.35 2.20
C PRO A 42 -22.32 -4.34 3.12
N GLU A 43 -22.70 -4.25 4.39
CA GLU A 43 -22.07 -3.33 5.34
C GLU A 43 -20.59 -3.63 5.58
N GLN A 44 -20.14 -4.89 5.43
CA GLN A 44 -18.73 -5.23 5.58
C GLN A 44 -17.92 -4.68 4.40
N LEU A 45 -18.47 -4.76 3.18
CA LEU A 45 -17.86 -4.19 1.99
C LEU A 45 -17.84 -2.66 2.05
N LEU A 46 -18.92 -2.04 2.53
CA LEU A 46 -19.01 -0.59 2.70
C LEU A 46 -17.99 -0.06 3.72
N ARG A 47 -17.73 -0.79 4.82
CA ARG A 47 -16.67 -0.43 5.77
C ARG A 47 -15.28 -0.40 5.14
N TRP A 48 -14.98 -1.39 4.29
CA TRP A 48 -13.73 -1.40 3.54
C TRP A 48 -13.67 -0.23 2.54
N LEU A 49 -14.76 0.00 1.79
CA LEU A 49 -14.86 1.11 0.83
C LEU A 49 -14.68 2.47 1.52
N ASP A 50 -15.22 2.67 2.72
CA ASP A 50 -15.03 3.90 3.50
C ASP A 50 -13.55 4.22 3.73
N LEU A 51 -12.77 3.23 4.18
CA LEU A 51 -11.33 3.41 4.39
C LEU A 51 -10.60 3.60 3.06
N GLN A 52 -10.91 2.79 2.04
CA GLN A 52 -10.19 2.88 0.78
C GLN A 52 -10.46 4.24 0.09
N LEU A 53 -11.71 4.70 0.07
CA LEU A 53 -12.07 6.02 -0.45
C LEU A 53 -11.40 7.16 0.32
N TYR A 54 -11.30 7.07 1.65
CA TYR A 54 -10.50 8.00 2.44
C TYR A 54 -9.06 8.07 1.91
N LYS A 55 -8.41 6.91 1.70
CA LYS A 55 -7.02 6.82 1.29
C LYS A 55 -6.77 7.43 -0.10
N GLU A 56 -7.61 7.13 -1.09
CA GLU A 56 -7.43 7.67 -2.45
C GLU A 56 -7.67 9.19 -2.49
N ILE A 57 -8.69 9.70 -1.80
CA ILE A 57 -9.08 11.11 -1.95
C ILE A 57 -8.29 12.07 -1.07
N HIS A 58 -7.82 11.64 0.11
CA HIS A 58 -7.12 12.52 1.04
C HIS A 58 -5.69 12.82 0.63
N VAL A 59 -5.08 12.02 -0.25
CA VAL A 59 -3.73 12.29 -0.78
C VAL A 59 -3.74 13.36 -1.88
N VAL A 60 -4.88 13.54 -2.57
CA VAL A 60 -5.01 14.45 -3.72
C VAL A 60 -4.58 15.89 -3.43
N PRO A 61 -5.01 16.55 -2.33
CA PRO A 61 -4.57 17.93 -2.06
C PRO A 61 -3.06 18.06 -1.84
N VAL A 62 -2.44 17.08 -1.18
CA VAL A 62 -1.00 17.09 -0.91
C VAL A 62 -0.22 16.89 -2.20
N LYS A 63 -0.61 15.92 -3.04
CA LYS A 63 0.00 15.66 -4.35
C LYS A 63 -0.17 16.86 -5.30
N ALA A 64 -1.32 17.50 -5.30
CA ALA A 64 -1.56 18.72 -6.07
C ALA A 64 -0.64 19.87 -5.63
N GLN A 65 -0.47 20.07 -4.32
CA GLN A 65 0.49 21.06 -3.81
C GLN A 65 1.93 20.72 -4.20
N GLN A 66 2.31 19.45 -4.12
CA GLN A 66 3.63 18.97 -4.55
C GLN A 66 3.92 19.32 -6.02
N LEU A 67 2.95 19.15 -6.91
CA LEU A 67 3.11 19.54 -8.32
C LEU A 67 3.29 21.05 -8.50
N ILE A 68 2.58 21.86 -7.73
CA ILE A 68 2.77 23.32 -7.73
C ILE A 68 4.19 23.66 -7.27
N ASP A 69 4.68 23.01 -6.22
CA ASP A 69 6.02 23.23 -5.68
C ASP A 69 7.11 22.79 -6.67
N MET A 70 6.92 21.66 -7.35
CA MET A 70 7.84 21.16 -8.39
C MET A 70 7.87 22.06 -9.62
N TYR A 71 6.72 22.61 -10.04
CA TYR A 71 6.65 23.52 -11.18
C TYR A 71 7.58 24.73 -11.01
N ASN A 72 7.67 25.29 -9.79
CA ASN A 72 8.53 26.43 -9.49
C ASN A 72 10.05 26.10 -9.59
N LYS A 73 10.40 24.82 -9.71
CA LYS A 73 11.76 24.29 -9.74
C LYS A 73 12.09 23.54 -11.03
N LEU A 74 11.12 23.46 -11.94
CA LEU A 74 11.22 22.70 -13.17
C LEU A 74 12.36 23.25 -14.04
N ASP A 75 13.14 22.35 -14.64
CA ASP A 75 14.33 22.63 -15.45
C ASP A 75 15.55 23.19 -14.68
N ASP A 76 15.46 23.43 -13.36
CA ASP A 76 16.58 23.84 -12.49
C ASP A 76 16.94 22.76 -11.47
N GLU A 77 16.00 22.39 -10.59
CA GLU A 77 16.20 21.34 -9.57
C GLU A 77 15.41 20.06 -9.88
N VAL A 78 14.37 20.14 -10.72
CA VAL A 78 13.44 19.04 -11.02
C VAL A 78 13.46 18.73 -12.51
N GLU A 79 13.69 17.45 -12.84
CA GLU A 79 13.66 16.95 -14.21
C GLU A 79 12.22 16.82 -14.75
N ARG A 80 12.05 17.06 -16.06
CA ARG A 80 10.73 17.01 -16.71
C ARG A 80 10.02 15.67 -16.54
N GLY A 81 10.77 14.57 -16.59
CA GLY A 81 10.22 13.23 -16.40
C GLY A 81 9.75 12.96 -14.96
N GLU A 82 10.40 13.57 -13.96
CA GLU A 82 9.95 13.47 -12.56
C GLU A 82 8.65 14.24 -12.36
N TYR A 83 8.56 15.44 -12.94
CA TYR A 83 7.33 16.24 -12.92
C TYR A 83 6.16 15.54 -13.62
N GLU A 84 6.39 14.98 -14.80
CA GLU A 84 5.41 14.18 -15.54
C GLU A 84 4.94 12.96 -14.72
N ALA A 85 5.88 12.22 -14.11
CA ALA A 85 5.54 11.04 -13.31
C ALA A 85 4.64 11.40 -12.11
N GLU A 86 4.94 12.48 -11.39
CA GLU A 86 4.10 12.92 -10.27
C GLU A 86 2.70 13.41 -10.72
N ALA A 87 2.60 13.98 -11.93
CA ALA A 87 1.33 14.38 -12.50
C ALA A 87 0.45 13.17 -12.86
N TYR A 88 1.06 12.10 -13.40
CA TYR A 88 0.37 10.84 -13.64
C TYR A 88 -0.09 10.18 -12.34
N GLU A 89 0.75 10.15 -11.29
CA GLU A 89 0.30 9.61 -10.00
C GLU A 89 -0.89 10.37 -9.42
N LEU A 90 -0.91 11.71 -9.51
CA LEU A 90 -2.10 12.47 -9.09
C LEU A 90 -3.35 12.05 -9.88
N ALA A 91 -3.22 11.86 -11.19
CA ALA A 91 -4.34 11.43 -12.03
C ALA A 91 -4.82 10.02 -11.65
N ASP A 92 -3.90 9.11 -11.33
CA ASP A 92 -4.19 7.75 -10.87
C ASP A 92 -5.00 7.76 -9.57
N GLU A 93 -4.57 8.52 -8.56
CA GLU A 93 -5.28 8.65 -7.27
C GLU A 93 -6.71 9.19 -7.43
N VAL A 94 -6.89 10.19 -8.32
CA VAL A 94 -8.22 10.73 -8.66
C VAL A 94 -9.07 9.66 -9.37
N GLN A 95 -8.48 8.87 -10.26
CA GLN A 95 -9.16 7.79 -10.94
C GLN A 95 -9.54 6.66 -9.99
N HIS A 96 -8.65 6.27 -9.08
CA HIS A 96 -8.90 5.26 -8.05
C HIS A 96 -10.10 5.66 -7.20
N TYR A 97 -10.12 6.90 -6.70
CA TYR A 97 -11.26 7.44 -5.95
C TYR A 97 -12.56 7.32 -6.75
N ARG A 98 -12.59 7.80 -7.99
CA ARG A 98 -13.78 7.74 -8.85
C ARG A 98 -14.28 6.30 -9.02
N LEU A 99 -13.38 5.37 -9.39
CA LEU A 99 -13.74 3.98 -9.63
C LEU A 99 -14.39 3.32 -8.42
N LEU A 100 -13.87 3.58 -7.21
CA LEU A 100 -14.40 3.04 -5.97
C LEU A 100 -15.68 3.76 -5.51
N ALA A 101 -15.77 5.07 -5.77
CA ALA A 101 -16.95 5.86 -5.42
C ALA A 101 -18.15 5.44 -6.26
N ASP A 102 -17.94 5.15 -7.55
CA ASP A 102 -18.95 4.61 -8.46
C ASP A 102 -19.48 3.25 -7.96
N VAL A 103 -18.60 2.38 -7.44
CA VAL A 103 -19.01 1.10 -6.81
C VAL A 103 -19.83 1.35 -5.54
N MET A 104 -19.41 2.27 -4.68
CA MET A 104 -20.17 2.62 -3.47
C MET A 104 -21.56 3.21 -3.81
N GLU A 105 -21.64 4.08 -4.82
CA GLU A 105 -22.90 4.65 -5.31
C GLU A 105 -23.80 3.56 -5.88
N MET A 106 -23.26 2.57 -6.61
CA MET A 106 -24.02 1.42 -7.09
C MET A 106 -24.61 0.57 -5.96
N ILE A 107 -23.87 0.35 -4.87
CA ILE A 107 -24.33 -0.45 -3.72
C ILE A 107 -25.39 0.31 -2.91
N THR A 108 -25.19 1.61 -2.71
CA THR A 108 -26.00 2.41 -1.77
C THR A 108 -27.12 3.20 -2.43
N GLY A 109 -27.07 3.37 -3.76
CA GLY A 109 -27.93 4.27 -4.52
C GLY A 109 -27.73 5.75 -4.21
N LYS A 110 -26.64 6.12 -3.50
CA LYS A 110 -26.40 7.50 -3.04
C LYS A 110 -24.95 7.91 -3.25
N ARG A 111 -24.77 9.13 -3.75
CA ARG A 111 -23.47 9.77 -3.79
C ARG A 111 -23.08 10.29 -2.41
N ARG A 112 -21.82 10.05 -2.02
CA ARG A 112 -21.22 10.63 -0.80
C ARG A 112 -20.15 11.67 -1.15
N PRO A 113 -20.16 12.85 -0.51
CA PRO A 113 -19.11 13.84 -0.67
C PRO A 113 -17.72 13.31 -0.25
N ALA A 114 -16.70 13.63 -1.05
CA ALA A 114 -15.30 13.27 -0.80
C ALA A 114 -14.80 13.61 0.61
N LEU A 115 -15.22 14.75 1.17
CA LEU A 115 -14.75 15.25 2.47
C LEU A 115 -15.37 14.53 3.68
N GLU A 116 -16.38 13.69 3.45
CA GLU A 116 -17.03 12.92 4.50
C GLU A 116 -16.27 11.65 4.88
N PHE A 117 -15.38 11.13 4.01
CA PHE A 117 -14.56 9.98 4.35
C PHE A 117 -13.55 10.35 5.45
N LYS A 118 -13.35 9.44 6.42
CA LYS A 118 -12.48 9.67 7.59
C LYS A 118 -11.50 8.53 7.76
N ALA A 119 -10.35 8.85 8.36
CA ALA A 119 -9.36 7.85 8.72
C ALA A 119 -9.94 6.91 9.78
N THR A 120 -9.68 5.61 9.64
CA THR A 120 -9.96 4.65 10.72
C THR A 120 -8.85 4.72 11.77
N PRO A 121 -9.05 4.20 13.00
CA PRO A 121 -8.00 4.12 14.01
C PRO A 121 -6.72 3.44 13.48
N GLU A 122 -6.86 2.36 12.71
CA GLU A 122 -5.73 1.63 12.14
C GLU A 122 -4.96 2.46 11.09
N GLN A 123 -5.67 3.29 10.32
CA GLN A 123 -5.04 4.24 9.41
C GLN A 123 -4.28 5.33 10.19
N VAL A 124 -4.81 5.80 11.33
CA VAL A 124 -4.10 6.74 12.21
C VAL A 124 -2.83 6.11 12.79
N GLU A 125 -2.88 4.85 13.19
CA GLU A 125 -1.72 4.09 13.66
C GLU A 125 -0.66 3.90 12.57
N LEU A 126 -1.08 3.55 11.36
CA LEU A 126 -0.20 3.45 10.20
C LEU A 126 0.53 4.78 9.93
N GLU A 127 -0.20 5.90 9.97
CA GLU A 127 0.40 7.22 9.83
C GLU A 127 1.31 7.59 11.01
N ALA A 128 1.03 7.09 12.22
CA ALA A 128 1.92 7.27 13.36
C ALA A 128 3.25 6.54 13.16
N VAL A 129 3.23 5.34 12.58
CA VAL A 129 4.46 4.62 12.17
C VAL A 129 5.24 5.46 11.16
N ARG A 130 4.61 5.90 10.07
CA ARG A 130 5.25 6.76 9.06
C ARG A 130 5.89 8.02 9.65
N ARG A 131 5.18 8.69 10.57
CA ARG A 131 5.70 9.89 11.25
C ARG A 131 6.94 9.60 12.09
N ARG A 132 7.03 8.46 12.80
CA ARG A 132 8.23 8.11 13.59
C ARG A 132 9.51 8.12 12.75
N TYR A 133 9.44 7.62 11.52
CA TYR A 133 10.59 7.48 10.63
C TYR A 133 10.74 8.62 9.61
N SER A 134 9.87 9.63 9.65
CA SER A 134 9.88 10.76 8.70
C SER A 134 11.17 11.58 8.70
N ARG A 135 11.93 11.55 9.80
CA ARG A 135 13.23 12.22 9.96
C ARG A 135 14.42 11.28 9.79
N GLY A 136 14.18 10.01 9.48
CA GLY A 136 15.24 9.02 9.23
C GLY A 136 16.05 9.34 7.98
N SER A 137 17.09 8.57 7.71
CA SER A 137 17.95 8.74 6.52
C SER A 137 17.16 8.60 5.20
N PRO A 138 17.73 9.00 4.04
CA PRO A 138 17.10 8.75 2.75
C PRO A 138 16.74 7.27 2.51
N LEU A 139 17.57 6.33 2.98
CA LEU A 139 17.26 4.90 2.92
C LEU A 139 16.05 4.56 3.78
N VAL A 140 16.04 4.96 5.05
CA VAL A 140 14.92 4.69 5.97
C VAL A 140 13.62 5.25 5.40
N ARG A 141 13.61 6.51 4.92
CA ARG A 141 12.40 7.11 4.36
C ARG A 141 11.89 6.37 3.12
N SER A 142 12.78 5.82 2.30
CA SER A 142 12.41 5.08 1.08
C SER A 142 11.61 3.79 1.35
N ILE A 143 11.67 3.24 2.56
CA ILE A 143 10.82 2.12 3.00
C ILE A 143 9.33 2.45 2.88
N SER A 144 8.95 3.73 3.03
CA SER A 144 7.55 4.18 2.87
C SER A 144 6.97 3.81 1.50
N GLY A 145 7.81 3.73 0.48
CA GLY A 145 7.45 3.44 -0.91
C GLY A 145 6.98 1.99 -1.15
N PHE A 146 7.15 1.10 -0.17
CA PHE A 146 6.60 -0.26 -0.19
C PHE A 146 5.17 -0.34 0.37
N GLY A 147 4.68 0.78 0.94
CA GLY A 147 3.37 0.90 1.56
C GLY A 147 2.15 1.06 0.63
N PRO A 148 2.24 1.63 -0.59
CA PRO A 148 1.08 1.65 -1.49
C PRO A 148 0.76 0.23 -1.95
N GLY A 149 -0.47 -0.22 -1.73
CA GLY A 149 -0.99 -1.49 -2.25
C GLY A 149 -0.46 -2.79 -1.64
N GLY A 150 0.47 -2.78 -0.66
CA GLY A 150 1.08 -4.00 -0.14
C GLY A 150 1.73 -4.80 -1.27
N GLY A 151 2.60 -4.13 -2.04
CA GLY A 151 3.26 -4.73 -3.20
C GLY A 151 2.26 -5.24 -4.23
N THR A 152 1.13 -4.55 -4.42
CA THR A 152 0.02 -4.92 -5.33
C THR A 152 -0.76 -6.19 -5.00
N ALA A 153 -0.41 -6.93 -3.95
CA ALA A 153 -1.05 -8.21 -3.59
C ALA A 153 -2.56 -8.07 -3.39
N PHE A 154 -2.95 -6.94 -2.79
CA PHE A 154 -4.34 -6.56 -2.60
C PHE A 154 -5.10 -6.40 -3.92
N GLY A 155 -4.55 -5.62 -4.86
CA GLY A 155 -5.14 -5.41 -6.18
C GLY A 155 -5.14 -6.68 -7.03
N ALA A 156 -4.12 -7.53 -6.90
CA ALA A 156 -4.03 -8.81 -7.58
C ALA A 156 -5.17 -9.75 -7.16
N ALA A 157 -5.35 -9.95 -5.84
CA ALA A 157 -6.47 -10.73 -5.32
C ALA A 157 -7.82 -10.10 -5.71
N GLY A 158 -7.93 -8.78 -5.60
CA GLY A 158 -9.16 -8.04 -5.94
C GLY A 158 -9.57 -8.17 -7.40
N SER A 159 -8.60 -8.26 -8.31
CA SER A 159 -8.84 -8.41 -9.76
C SER A 159 -9.51 -9.74 -10.13
N MET A 160 -9.48 -10.72 -9.24
CA MET A 160 -10.05 -12.07 -9.41
C MET A 160 -11.36 -12.26 -8.64
N ILE A 161 -11.93 -11.19 -8.08
CA ILE A 161 -13.23 -11.27 -7.40
C ILE A 161 -14.31 -11.64 -8.42
N GLU A 162 -15.12 -12.62 -8.06
CA GLU A 162 -16.33 -13.02 -8.77
C GLU A 162 -17.56 -12.67 -7.91
N GLY A 163 -18.75 -12.63 -8.52
CA GLY A 163 -19.98 -12.33 -7.79
C GLY A 163 -21.00 -11.56 -8.63
N GLY A 164 -21.80 -10.76 -7.93
CA GLY A 164 -22.85 -9.92 -8.51
C GLY A 164 -22.31 -8.70 -9.29
N PRO A 165 -23.20 -7.81 -9.76
CA PRO A 165 -22.81 -6.63 -10.53
C PRO A 165 -21.80 -5.73 -9.81
N ALA A 166 -21.99 -5.49 -8.51
CA ALA A 166 -21.10 -4.65 -7.71
C ALA A 166 -19.70 -5.28 -7.55
N GLU A 167 -19.63 -6.60 -7.28
CA GLU A 167 -18.36 -7.33 -7.18
C GLU A 167 -17.61 -7.35 -8.51
N ARG A 168 -18.30 -7.52 -9.63
CA ARG A 168 -17.68 -7.46 -10.97
C ARG A 168 -17.15 -6.07 -11.30
N GLN A 169 -17.89 -5.02 -10.96
CA GLN A 169 -17.43 -3.64 -11.12
C GLN A 169 -16.22 -3.35 -10.24
N LEU A 170 -16.23 -3.86 -9.01
CA LEU A 170 -15.11 -3.75 -8.08
C LEU A 170 -13.87 -4.50 -8.59
N ALA A 171 -14.03 -5.71 -9.13
CA ALA A 171 -12.94 -6.46 -9.76
C ALA A 171 -12.35 -5.70 -10.95
N ALA A 172 -13.18 -5.04 -11.76
CA ALA A 172 -12.72 -4.18 -12.85
C ALA A 172 -11.94 -2.95 -12.34
N ALA A 173 -12.41 -2.31 -11.28
CA ALA A 173 -11.68 -1.22 -10.61
C ALA A 173 -10.32 -1.70 -10.09
N PHE A 174 -10.27 -2.86 -9.44
CA PHE A 174 -9.02 -3.44 -8.95
C PHE A 174 -8.02 -3.76 -10.05
N LYS A 175 -8.47 -4.16 -11.25
CA LYS A 175 -7.54 -4.39 -12.39
C LYS A 175 -6.84 -3.11 -12.82
N VAL A 176 -7.53 -1.98 -12.79
CA VAL A 176 -6.96 -0.67 -13.12
C VAL A 176 -5.97 -0.26 -12.03
N ILE A 177 -6.45 -0.22 -10.77
CA ILE A 177 -5.64 0.14 -9.60
C ILE A 177 -4.39 -0.76 -9.52
N TYR A 178 -4.54 -2.07 -9.71
CA TYR A 178 -3.43 -3.02 -9.65
C TYR A 178 -2.30 -2.68 -10.63
N ARG A 179 -2.65 -2.28 -11.86
CA ARG A 179 -1.65 -1.94 -12.88
C ARG A 179 -0.91 -0.65 -12.53
N GLN A 180 -1.63 0.38 -12.12
CA GLN A 180 -1.06 1.67 -11.71
C GLN A 180 -0.17 1.53 -10.46
N GLU A 181 -0.67 0.84 -9.43
CA GLU A 181 0.09 0.55 -8.21
C GLU A 181 1.34 -0.30 -8.46
N LEU A 182 1.33 -1.15 -9.51
CA LEU A 182 2.52 -1.91 -9.90
C LEU A 182 3.59 -1.00 -10.49
N GLU A 183 3.22 0.00 -11.27
CA GLU A 183 4.14 0.99 -11.80
C GLU A 183 4.71 1.85 -10.66
N HIS A 184 3.87 2.33 -9.74
CA HIS A 184 4.31 3.06 -8.54
C HIS A 184 5.25 2.22 -7.67
N TYR A 185 4.92 0.95 -7.44
CA TYR A 185 5.78 0.02 -6.72
C TYR A 185 7.15 -0.10 -7.37
N ASN A 186 7.23 -0.27 -8.69
CA ASN A 186 8.50 -0.40 -9.40
C ASN A 186 9.33 0.89 -9.35
N LYS A 187 8.69 2.07 -9.47
CA LYS A 187 9.35 3.38 -9.26
C LYS A 187 9.97 3.49 -7.87
N ASN A 188 9.18 3.17 -6.85
CA ASN A 188 9.61 3.22 -5.45
C ASN A 188 10.70 2.19 -5.15
N ARG A 189 10.60 1.00 -5.76
CA ARG A 189 11.59 -0.07 -5.65
C ARG A 189 12.93 0.37 -6.23
N PHE A 190 12.92 0.94 -7.43
CA PHE A 190 14.13 1.48 -8.04
C PHE A 190 14.79 2.54 -7.14
N THR A 191 13.99 3.45 -6.58
CA THR A 191 14.47 4.45 -5.63
C THR A 191 15.10 3.80 -4.40
N PHE A 192 14.44 2.82 -3.79
CA PHE A 192 14.97 2.09 -2.64
C PHE A 192 16.29 1.38 -2.96
N ASP A 193 16.36 0.62 -4.06
CA ASP A 193 17.56 -0.14 -4.43
C ASP A 193 18.76 0.81 -4.62
N ARG A 194 18.54 1.97 -5.26
CA ARG A 194 19.56 3.02 -5.37
C ARG A 194 19.99 3.56 -4.01
N ARG A 195 19.04 3.89 -3.12
CA ARG A 195 19.38 4.37 -1.77
C ARG A 195 20.11 3.31 -0.95
N ALA A 196 19.78 2.04 -1.11
CA ALA A 196 20.45 0.96 -0.41
C ALA A 196 21.90 0.79 -0.86
N LEU A 197 22.19 0.99 -2.16
CA LEU A 197 23.55 1.02 -2.71
C LEU A 197 24.39 2.19 -2.18
N GLU A 198 23.77 3.36 -1.96
CA GLU A 198 24.42 4.58 -1.48
C GLU A 198 24.57 4.64 0.05
N ALA A 199 23.83 3.81 0.79
CA ALA A 199 23.69 3.92 2.24
C ALA A 199 24.88 3.34 3.02
N ASN A 200 25.07 3.87 4.23
CA ASN A 200 25.94 3.24 5.22
C ASN A 200 25.24 2.00 5.81
N PRO A 201 25.90 0.82 5.91
CA PRO A 201 25.34 -0.35 6.58
C PRO A 201 24.83 -0.11 8.01
N GLY A 202 25.34 0.92 8.70
CA GLY A 202 24.83 1.35 10.00
C GLY A 202 23.36 1.82 10.00
N GLU A 203 22.79 2.13 8.83
CA GLU A 203 21.38 2.53 8.65
C GLU A 203 20.43 1.33 8.48
N TYR A 204 20.97 0.12 8.27
CA TYR A 204 20.16 -1.08 8.02
C TYR A 204 19.27 -1.49 9.19
N PRO A 205 19.71 -1.42 10.47
CA PRO A 205 18.85 -1.77 11.60
C PRO A 205 17.56 -0.95 11.66
N GLU A 206 17.66 0.37 11.54
CA GLU A 206 16.50 1.28 11.56
C GLU A 206 15.58 1.03 10.36
N SER A 207 16.17 0.78 9.17
CA SER A 207 15.41 0.45 7.96
C SER A 207 14.63 -0.85 8.08
N LEU A 208 15.24 -1.88 8.69
CA LEU A 208 14.59 -3.17 8.94
C LEU A 208 13.49 -3.05 10.00
N GLU A 209 13.72 -2.27 11.05
CA GLU A 209 12.70 -1.97 12.06
C GLU A 209 11.49 -1.29 11.42
N TYR A 210 11.74 -0.22 10.65
CA TYR A 210 10.66 0.48 9.96
C TYR A 210 9.91 -0.44 8.99
N ALA A 211 10.61 -1.28 8.22
CA ALA A 211 9.98 -2.23 7.30
C ALA A 211 9.04 -3.19 8.05
N ARG A 212 9.46 -3.73 9.19
CA ARG A 212 8.62 -4.64 10.01
C ARG A 212 7.39 -3.92 10.53
N GLU A 213 7.57 -2.74 11.12
CA GLU A 213 6.44 -1.97 11.66
C GLU A 213 5.45 -1.57 10.56
N LEU A 214 5.95 -1.06 9.44
CA LEU A 214 5.13 -0.60 8.32
C LEU A 214 4.35 -1.77 7.70
N ALA A 215 5.02 -2.88 7.39
CA ALA A 215 4.39 -4.03 6.77
C ALA A 215 3.32 -4.65 7.68
N ARG A 216 3.63 -4.78 8.98
CA ARG A 216 2.69 -5.29 9.98
C ARG A 216 1.48 -4.38 10.15
N SER A 217 1.68 -3.07 10.32
CA SER A 217 0.57 -2.12 10.47
C SER A 217 -0.34 -2.11 9.25
N HIS A 218 0.21 -2.19 8.04
CA HIS A 218 -0.58 -2.31 6.81
C HIS A 218 -1.42 -3.58 6.77
N PHE A 219 -0.84 -4.73 7.12
CA PHE A 219 -1.54 -6.00 7.14
C PHE A 219 -2.69 -5.99 8.15
N LEU A 220 -2.46 -5.51 9.37
CA LEU A 220 -3.48 -5.43 10.41
C LEU A 220 -4.61 -4.47 10.02
N MET A 221 -4.28 -3.28 9.51
CA MET A 221 -5.26 -2.34 8.97
C MET A 221 -6.10 -3.01 7.87
N ARG A 222 -5.46 -3.77 6.97
CA ARG A 222 -6.18 -4.45 5.88
C ARG A 222 -7.15 -5.50 6.44
N ASN A 223 -6.71 -6.37 7.34
CA ASN A 223 -7.59 -7.36 7.97
C ASN A 223 -8.75 -6.68 8.71
N ALA A 224 -8.49 -5.62 9.46
CA ALA A 224 -9.52 -4.85 10.17
C ALA A 224 -10.53 -4.21 9.21
N SER A 225 -10.07 -3.60 8.10
CA SER A 225 -10.93 -2.94 7.11
C SER A 225 -11.94 -3.88 6.47
N PHE A 226 -11.59 -5.16 6.32
CA PHE A 226 -12.48 -6.21 5.82
C PHE A 226 -13.31 -6.89 6.91
N SER A 227 -13.41 -6.28 8.10
CA SER A 227 -14.12 -6.85 9.26
C SER A 227 -13.49 -8.16 9.77
N GLN A 228 -12.16 -8.22 9.78
CA GLN A 228 -11.36 -9.32 10.33
C GLN A 228 -11.71 -10.71 9.75
N PRO A 229 -11.62 -10.90 8.41
CA PRO A 229 -11.88 -12.19 7.80
C PRO A 229 -10.87 -13.26 8.26
N LEU A 230 -9.65 -12.86 8.66
CA LEU A 230 -8.67 -13.77 9.26
C LEU A 230 -8.76 -13.72 10.80
N PRO A 231 -8.92 -14.86 11.48
CA PRO A 231 -8.99 -14.92 12.94
C PRO A 231 -7.61 -14.63 13.59
N PRO A 232 -7.57 -14.26 14.89
CA PRO A 232 -6.32 -13.94 15.59
C PRO A 232 -5.24 -15.03 15.50
N GLN A 233 -5.64 -16.31 15.53
CA GLN A 233 -4.72 -17.42 15.35
C GLN A 233 -4.02 -17.36 13.98
N ARG A 234 -4.78 -17.12 12.90
CA ARG A 234 -4.21 -17.04 11.55
C ARG A 234 -3.34 -15.80 11.36
N VAL A 235 -3.69 -14.69 12.01
CA VAL A 235 -2.85 -13.49 12.06
C VAL A 235 -1.50 -13.81 12.72
N ALA A 236 -1.48 -14.51 13.86
CA ALA A 236 -0.24 -14.89 14.54
C ALA A 236 0.62 -15.86 13.71
N GLU A 237 0.00 -16.80 12.98
CA GLU A 237 0.69 -17.68 12.03
C GLU A 237 1.35 -16.88 10.91
N ILE A 238 0.65 -15.90 10.33
CA ILE A 238 1.20 -15.01 9.30
C ILE A 238 2.36 -14.18 9.87
N GLU A 239 2.24 -13.62 11.08
CA GLU A 239 3.34 -12.90 11.75
C GLU A 239 4.58 -13.78 12.00
N ALA A 240 4.36 -15.09 12.23
CA ALA A 240 5.41 -16.10 12.36
C ALA A 240 5.96 -16.61 11.01
N GLY A 241 5.53 -16.04 9.88
CA GLY A 241 5.99 -16.41 8.54
C GLY A 241 5.30 -17.63 7.93
N GLN A 242 4.22 -18.14 8.53
CA GLN A 242 3.48 -19.32 8.06
C GLN A 242 2.43 -18.94 7.00
N VAL A 243 2.90 -18.32 5.93
CA VAL A 243 2.08 -17.82 4.83
C VAL A 243 2.83 -18.00 3.52
N THR A 244 2.11 -18.25 2.43
CA THR A 244 2.73 -18.21 1.10
C THR A 244 3.09 -16.75 0.79
N PRO A 245 4.38 -16.41 0.63
CA PRO A 245 4.79 -15.05 0.35
C PRO A 245 4.23 -14.60 -1.00
N TYR A 246 3.79 -13.34 -1.08
CA TYR A 246 3.43 -12.73 -2.36
C TYR A 246 4.61 -11.93 -2.88
N VAL A 247 5.08 -12.28 -4.07
CA VAL A 247 6.14 -11.56 -4.79
C VAL A 247 5.47 -10.81 -5.95
N PRO A 248 5.54 -9.46 -5.99
CA PRO A 248 4.99 -8.70 -7.09
C PRO A 248 5.70 -9.09 -8.40
N PRO A 249 4.97 -9.19 -9.53
CA PRO A 249 5.63 -9.38 -10.80
C PRO A 249 6.55 -8.20 -11.07
N ARG A 250 7.73 -8.50 -11.56
CA ARG A 250 8.68 -7.47 -11.95
C ARG A 250 8.37 -7.05 -13.38
N LEU A 251 8.19 -5.76 -13.62
CA LEU A 251 8.04 -5.21 -14.97
C LEU A 251 9.44 -5.09 -15.58
N TYR A 252 9.88 -6.12 -16.30
CA TYR A 252 11.06 -6.09 -17.17
C TYR A 252 10.69 -6.63 -18.55
#